data_AF-A0A9Q9LG63-F1
#
_entry.id   AF-A0A9Q9LG63-F1
#
_cell.length_a   1.000
_cell.length_b   1.000
_cell.length_c   1.000
_cell.angle_alpha   90.00
_cell.angle_beta   90.00
_cell.angle_gamma   90.00
#
_symmetry.space_group_name_H-M   'P 1'
#
loop_
_entity.id
_entity.type
_entity.pdbx_description
1 polymer ?
#
loop_
_entity_poly.entity_id
_entity_poly.type
_entity_poly.pdbx_seq_one_letter_code
_entity_poly.pdbx_strand_id
1 'polypeptide(L)'
;MPTILERLTALFSRDMQAVLRNPRAISMIENPSIRVQMAAIRRDKSVICFIDKPVEKVQLAAVRNAPHNIHFIASPGEKVQLSVIRHKPGYIGFISNPTEKAQLTAVERRPECISLINKPAVKVQLMAVLKDPAHIASIKEPAEKVQLATVQKNPEYIRHIESPTVKVQHMAIQGNADTLRHIKSPADTVQLAAVQAKGETIRYVSEPSEAVQLAAVRNNPMNIRYIENPTEKVQLSVLHADREAAALISSPSEAVRKQAEEMYGLKLEKPADREAEPSSEATESSATRRAPRKKTEQSTQSTRKPSARQVKTAIEKLDKDLREIQEIPQVKNRDKKLIKALEEFNSSAVPEKKGCDVESILKDLRGKGVKVEAMKAEEWHSLMNGKAIRPSLISGASKPAAKGAPFMLTKTPVGYAVKAVNTVNSLTRQASADM
;
A
#
# COMPACT_ATOMS: atom_id res chain seq x y z
N MET A 1 14.50 -23.84 47.20
CA MET A 1 14.13 -24.78 48.28
C MET A 1 12.65 -25.12 48.16
N PRO A 2 12.26 -26.40 48.16
CA PRO A 2 10.84 -26.80 48.15
C PRO A 2 10.13 -26.32 49.41
N THR A 3 8.90 -25.84 49.25
CA THR A 3 8.00 -25.47 50.35
C THR A 3 7.58 -26.69 51.17
N ILE A 4 7.17 -26.49 52.43
CA ILE A 4 6.65 -27.56 53.30
C ILE A 4 5.50 -28.29 52.62
N LEU A 5 4.58 -27.53 52.01
CA LEU A 5 3.44 -28.10 51.30
C LEU A 5 3.86 -28.97 50.12
N GLU A 6 4.88 -28.58 49.34
CA GLU A 6 5.42 -29.41 48.25
C GLU A 6 6.03 -30.71 48.76
N ARG A 7 6.78 -30.66 49.87
CA ARG A 7 7.37 -31.86 50.50
C ARG A 7 6.29 -32.83 50.98
N LEU A 8 5.24 -32.33 51.63
CA LEU A 8 4.10 -33.14 52.05
C LEU A 8 3.36 -33.74 50.85
N THR A 9 3.19 -32.96 49.78
CA THR A 9 2.54 -33.46 48.55
C THR A 9 3.35 -34.56 47.88
N ALA A 10 4.68 -34.48 47.93
CA ALA A 10 5.59 -35.47 47.34
C ALA A 10 5.51 -36.85 47.99
N LEU A 11 4.99 -36.96 49.23
CA LEU A 11 4.73 -38.25 49.87
C LEU A 11 3.61 -39.04 49.18
N PHE A 12 2.70 -38.34 48.50
CA PHE A 12 1.49 -38.91 47.91
C PHE A 12 1.41 -38.72 46.38
N SER A 13 2.38 -38.02 45.77
CA SER A 13 2.39 -37.70 44.33
C SER A 13 3.74 -38.01 43.71
N ARG A 14 3.77 -39.03 42.83
CA ARG A 14 4.96 -39.41 42.04
C ARG A 14 5.44 -38.25 41.15
N ASP A 15 4.49 -37.53 40.54
CA ASP A 15 4.74 -36.35 39.73
C ASP A 15 5.46 -35.24 40.50
N MET A 16 4.98 -34.93 41.71
CA MET A 16 5.63 -33.96 42.59
C MET A 16 7.02 -34.44 42.99
N GLN A 17 7.17 -35.71 43.36
CA GLN A 17 8.47 -36.28 43.74
C GLN A 17 9.48 -36.19 42.58
N ALA A 18 9.06 -36.51 41.36
CA ALA A 18 9.89 -36.44 40.16
C ALA A 18 10.38 -35.01 39.89
N VAL A 19 9.46 -34.03 39.90
CA VAL A 19 9.78 -32.60 39.66
C VAL A 19 10.66 -32.01 40.77
N LEU A 20 10.46 -32.41 42.03
CA LEU A 20 11.31 -31.95 43.13
C LEU A 20 12.75 -32.48 43.03
N ARG A 21 12.93 -33.69 42.46
CA ARG A 21 14.26 -34.26 42.19
C ARG A 21 14.90 -33.63 40.96
N ASN A 22 14.17 -33.52 39.86
CA ASN A 22 14.61 -32.90 38.61
C ASN A 22 13.46 -32.08 37.98
N PRO A 23 13.55 -30.74 37.93
CA PRO A 23 12.50 -29.89 37.37
C PRO A 23 12.14 -30.21 35.91
N ARG A 24 13.12 -30.70 35.12
CA ARG A 24 12.89 -31.10 33.72
C ARG A 24 11.98 -32.32 33.58
N ALA A 25 11.79 -33.10 34.63
CA ALA A 25 10.86 -34.24 34.62
C ALA A 25 9.42 -33.81 34.30
N ILE A 26 9.08 -32.53 34.43
CA ILE A 26 7.78 -31.99 34.03
C ILE A 26 7.45 -32.25 32.56
N SER A 27 8.44 -32.39 31.67
CA SER A 27 8.23 -32.71 30.26
C SER A 27 7.71 -34.14 30.03
N MET A 28 7.82 -35.01 31.04
CA MET A 28 7.38 -36.40 30.98
C MET A 28 6.04 -36.63 31.70
N ILE A 29 5.45 -35.58 32.28
CA ILE A 29 4.19 -35.68 33.03
C ILE A 29 3.07 -35.21 32.12
N GLU A 30 2.08 -36.07 31.89
CA GLU A 30 0.89 -35.71 31.15
C GLU A 30 -0.02 -34.82 32.02
N ASN A 31 -0.41 -33.64 31.51
CA ASN A 31 -1.31 -32.70 32.19
C ASN A 31 -0.90 -32.38 33.66
N PRO A 32 0.33 -31.88 33.92
CA PRO A 32 0.81 -31.65 35.27
C PRO A 32 -0.07 -30.65 36.01
N SER A 33 -0.48 -30.96 37.24
CA SER A 33 -1.29 -30.05 38.05
C SER A 33 -0.60 -28.70 38.29
N ILE A 34 -1.37 -27.63 38.52
CA ILE A 34 -0.83 -26.28 38.80
C ILE A 34 0.20 -26.32 39.94
N ARG A 35 0.01 -27.18 40.96
CA ARG A 35 0.97 -27.33 42.07
C ARG A 35 2.30 -27.91 41.60
N VAL A 36 2.27 -28.94 40.77
CA VAL A 36 3.46 -29.57 40.17
C VAL A 36 4.18 -28.59 39.23
N GLN A 37 3.43 -27.87 38.39
CA GLN A 37 3.97 -26.81 37.53
C GLN A 37 4.69 -25.73 38.35
N MET A 38 4.06 -25.23 39.42
CA MET A 38 4.65 -24.22 40.29
C MET A 38 5.92 -24.73 41.00
N ALA A 39 5.94 -26.00 41.40
CA ALA A 39 7.12 -26.62 42.01
C ALA A 39 8.30 -26.70 41.03
N ALA A 40 8.04 -27.05 39.76
CA ALA A 40 9.05 -27.05 38.71
C ALA A 40 9.62 -25.64 38.50
N ILE A 41 8.76 -24.66 38.28
CA ILE A 41 9.13 -23.26 38.00
C ILE A 41 9.89 -22.61 39.16
N ARG A 42 9.55 -22.93 40.41
CA ARG A 42 10.29 -22.42 41.58
C ARG A 42 11.73 -22.91 41.65
N ARG A 43 11.99 -24.12 41.13
CA ARG A 43 13.34 -24.71 41.10
C ARG A 43 14.13 -24.24 39.90
N ASP A 44 13.50 -24.23 38.73
CA ASP A 44 14.10 -23.77 37.48
C ASP A 44 13.01 -23.14 36.62
N LYS A 45 13.12 -21.84 36.34
CA LYS A 45 12.10 -21.12 35.56
C LYS A 45 12.18 -21.43 34.07
N SER A 46 13.32 -21.93 33.59
CA SER A 46 13.52 -22.22 32.16
C SER A 46 12.65 -23.37 31.68
N VAL A 47 12.22 -24.27 32.59
CA VAL A 47 11.35 -25.41 32.27
C VAL A 47 9.93 -25.01 31.85
N ILE A 48 9.59 -23.71 31.87
CA ILE A 48 8.33 -23.20 31.32
C ILE A 48 8.13 -23.62 29.85
N CYS A 49 9.22 -23.81 29.10
CA CYS A 49 9.17 -24.30 27.72
C CYS A 49 8.62 -25.73 27.58
N PHE A 50 8.61 -26.51 28.67
CA PHE A 50 8.09 -27.88 28.70
C PHE A 50 6.65 -27.97 29.22
N ILE A 51 6.05 -26.86 29.65
CA ILE A 51 4.68 -26.84 30.17
C ILE A 51 3.75 -26.45 29.03
N ASP A 52 2.85 -27.35 28.63
CA ASP A 52 1.79 -26.99 27.69
C ASP A 52 0.74 -26.10 28.37
N LYS A 53 0.36 -25.00 27.70
CA LYS A 53 -0.65 -24.02 28.13
C LYS A 53 -0.60 -23.66 29.64
N PRO A 54 0.52 -23.14 30.16
CA PRO A 54 0.65 -22.77 31.56
C PRO A 54 -0.35 -21.68 31.91
N VAL A 55 -1.06 -21.81 33.04
CA VAL A 55 -1.99 -20.78 33.53
C VAL A 55 -1.26 -19.49 33.90
N GLU A 56 -1.95 -18.34 33.89
CA GLU A 56 -1.34 -17.00 34.10
C GLU A 56 -0.46 -16.92 35.36
N LYS A 57 -0.86 -17.57 36.46
CA LYS A 57 -0.07 -17.63 37.70
C LYS A 57 1.30 -18.30 37.51
N VAL A 58 1.36 -19.39 36.74
CA VAL A 58 2.58 -20.13 36.43
C VAL A 58 3.46 -19.30 35.49
N GLN A 59 2.85 -18.68 34.48
CA GLN A 59 3.54 -17.74 33.57
C GLN A 59 4.21 -16.59 34.33
N LEU A 60 3.48 -15.92 35.25
CA LEU A 60 4.01 -14.84 36.08
C LEU A 60 5.20 -15.28 36.94
N ALA A 61 5.14 -16.49 37.51
CA ALA A 61 6.24 -17.04 38.29
C ALA A 61 7.48 -17.32 37.41
N ALA A 62 7.27 -17.77 36.18
CA ALA A 62 8.34 -18.08 35.23
C ALA A 62 9.08 -16.82 34.74
N VAL A 63 8.38 -15.70 34.55
CA VAL A 63 8.99 -14.45 34.05
C VAL A 63 9.54 -13.54 35.17
N ARG A 64 9.11 -13.74 36.42
CA ARG A 64 9.56 -12.91 37.57
C ARG A 64 11.07 -13.00 37.72
N ASN A 65 11.78 -11.87 37.66
CA ASN A 65 13.25 -11.81 37.69
C ASN A 65 13.95 -12.66 36.60
N ALA A 66 13.22 -13.08 35.56
CA ALA A 66 13.72 -13.86 34.44
C ALA A 66 12.92 -13.51 33.16
N PRO A 67 12.99 -12.25 32.69
CA PRO A 67 12.12 -11.76 31.62
C PRO A 67 12.31 -12.50 30.30
N HIS A 68 13.48 -13.11 30.06
CA HIS A 68 13.76 -13.90 28.86
C HIS A 68 12.86 -15.11 28.68
N ASN A 69 12.28 -15.63 29.77
CA ASN A 69 11.36 -16.76 29.70
C ASN A 69 10.06 -16.44 28.97
N ILE A 70 9.72 -15.16 28.74
CA ILE A 70 8.54 -14.79 27.97
C ILE A 70 8.58 -15.35 26.54
N HIS A 71 9.77 -15.52 25.97
CA HIS A 71 9.98 -16.10 24.65
C HIS A 71 9.47 -17.55 24.55
N PHE A 72 9.49 -18.29 25.67
CA PHE A 72 9.05 -19.69 25.74
C PHE A 72 7.56 -19.83 26.03
N ILE A 73 6.83 -18.74 26.24
CA ILE A 73 5.39 -18.76 26.51
C ILE A 73 4.66 -18.44 25.20
N ALA A 74 3.98 -19.42 24.62
CA ALA A 74 3.30 -19.25 23.32
C ALA A 74 2.22 -18.14 23.35
N SER A 75 1.46 -18.07 24.45
CA SER A 75 0.37 -17.11 24.64
C SER A 75 0.44 -16.47 26.04
N PRO A 76 1.34 -15.48 26.24
CA PRO A 76 1.49 -14.84 27.54
C PRO A 76 0.27 -13.94 27.80
N GLY A 77 -0.35 -14.08 28.98
CA GLY A 77 -1.47 -13.23 29.39
C GLY A 77 -1.08 -11.74 29.50
N GLU A 78 -2.05 -10.82 29.41
CA GLU A 78 -1.78 -9.36 29.44
C GLU A 78 -0.92 -8.96 30.66
N LYS A 79 -1.22 -9.47 31.85
CA LYS A 79 -0.45 -9.14 33.07
C LYS A 79 0.99 -9.62 32.98
N VAL A 80 1.21 -10.79 32.38
CA VAL A 80 2.55 -11.36 32.15
C VAL A 80 3.33 -10.48 31.19
N GLN A 81 2.73 -10.12 30.05
CA GLN A 81 3.33 -9.19 29.08
C GLN A 81 3.75 -7.88 29.76
N LEU A 82 2.82 -7.24 30.47
CA LEU A 82 3.07 -5.96 31.15
C LEU A 82 4.15 -6.06 32.23
N SER A 83 4.23 -7.17 32.97
CA SER A 83 5.26 -7.37 33.99
C SER A 83 6.68 -7.37 33.41
N VAL A 84 6.85 -7.86 32.18
CA VAL A 84 8.14 -7.88 31.48
C VAL A 84 8.41 -6.53 30.82
N ILE A 85 7.44 -6.01 30.05
CA ILE A 85 7.61 -4.82 29.21
C ILE A 85 7.88 -3.56 30.05
N ARG A 86 7.26 -3.42 31.24
CA ARG A 86 7.48 -2.26 32.12
C ARG A 86 8.96 -2.04 32.48
N HIS A 87 9.72 -3.13 32.62
CA HIS A 87 11.13 -3.06 32.99
C HIS A 87 12.07 -3.26 31.79
N LYS A 88 11.65 -4.04 30.79
CA LYS A 88 12.45 -4.34 29.58
C LYS A 88 11.58 -4.22 28.32
N PRO A 89 11.33 -2.98 27.83
CA PRO A 89 10.43 -2.74 26.68
C PRO A 89 10.80 -3.51 25.41
N GLY A 90 12.11 -3.69 25.15
CA GLY A 90 12.60 -4.41 23.97
C GLY A 90 12.14 -5.87 23.87
N TYR A 91 11.67 -6.48 24.97
CA TYR A 91 11.12 -7.84 24.92
C TYR A 91 9.78 -7.94 24.21
N ILE A 92 9.15 -6.82 23.86
CA ILE A 92 7.93 -6.78 23.04
C ILE A 92 8.11 -7.56 21.72
N GLY A 93 9.33 -7.54 21.14
CA GLY A 93 9.64 -8.25 19.90
C GLY A 93 9.69 -9.78 20.03
N PHE A 94 9.76 -10.32 21.25
CA PHE A 94 9.71 -11.75 21.53
C PHE A 94 8.29 -12.25 21.84
N ILE A 95 7.30 -11.36 21.90
CA ILE A 95 5.91 -11.70 22.16
C ILE A 95 5.20 -11.81 20.82
N SER A 96 4.69 -12.99 20.47
CA SER A 96 4.05 -13.23 19.18
C SER A 96 2.80 -12.36 18.97
N ASN A 97 2.00 -12.16 20.02
CA ASN A 97 0.75 -11.39 19.99
C ASN A 97 0.69 -10.42 21.18
N PRO A 98 1.41 -9.28 21.13
CA PRO A 98 1.39 -8.31 22.21
C PRO A 98 0.05 -7.57 22.23
N THR A 99 -0.56 -7.46 23.40
CA THR A 99 -1.80 -6.69 23.61
C THR A 99 -1.59 -5.20 23.29
N GLU A 100 -2.65 -4.47 22.91
CA GLU A 100 -2.55 -3.02 22.64
C GLU A 100 -1.93 -2.27 23.83
N LYS A 101 -2.29 -2.64 25.06
CA LYS A 101 -1.74 -2.04 26.29
C LYS A 101 -0.26 -2.35 26.49
N ALA A 102 0.17 -3.57 26.17
CA ALA A 102 1.58 -3.96 26.16
C ALA A 102 2.38 -3.17 25.11
N GLN A 103 1.84 -3.05 23.90
CA GLN A 103 2.44 -2.25 22.82
C GLN A 103 2.58 -0.77 23.21
N LEU A 104 1.51 -0.17 23.75
CA LEU A 104 1.53 1.22 24.22
C LEU A 104 2.57 1.41 25.33
N THR A 105 2.59 0.53 26.33
CA THR A 105 3.57 0.61 27.43
C THR A 105 5.01 0.51 26.91
N ALA A 106 5.26 -0.33 25.90
CA ALA A 106 6.58 -0.48 25.31
C ALA A 106 7.04 0.81 24.60
N VAL A 107 6.19 1.33 23.70
CA VAL A 107 6.49 2.53 22.88
C VAL A 107 6.51 3.80 23.74
N GLU A 108 5.68 3.88 24.77
CA GLU A 108 5.68 5.00 25.72
C GLU A 108 7.04 5.10 26.43
N ARG A 109 7.60 3.97 26.86
CA ARG A 109 8.91 3.97 27.54
C ARG A 109 10.08 4.08 26.58
N ARG A 110 9.99 3.42 25.42
CA ARG A 110 11.06 3.38 24.42
C ARG A 110 10.45 3.41 23.01
N PRO A 111 10.39 4.58 22.36
CA PRO A 111 9.73 4.74 21.06
C PRO A 111 10.29 3.83 19.97
N GLU A 112 11.60 3.54 19.98
CA GLU A 112 12.22 2.65 18.98
C GLU A 112 11.65 1.21 19.00
N CYS A 113 10.97 0.81 20.07
CA CYS A 113 10.27 -0.48 20.14
C CYS A 113 9.17 -0.62 19.10
N ILE A 114 8.69 0.47 18.47
CA ILE A 114 7.74 0.39 17.36
C ILE A 114 8.25 -0.50 16.21
N SER A 115 9.58 -0.49 15.96
CA SER A 115 10.22 -1.33 14.94
C SER A 115 10.16 -2.83 15.24
N LEU A 116 9.97 -3.20 16.52
CA LEU A 116 9.92 -4.58 17.00
C LEU A 116 8.49 -5.13 17.01
N ILE A 117 7.48 -4.29 16.87
CA ILE A 117 6.07 -4.69 16.93
C ILE A 117 5.59 -5.05 15.53
N ASN A 118 5.16 -6.29 15.34
CA ASN A 118 4.49 -6.69 14.12
C ASN A 118 3.06 -6.14 14.12
N LYS A 119 2.68 -5.37 13.09
CA LYS A 119 1.35 -4.74 12.93
C LYS A 119 0.91 -3.95 14.18
N PRO A 120 1.62 -2.87 14.55
CA PRO A 120 1.27 -2.06 15.71
C PRO A 120 -0.13 -1.44 15.57
N ALA A 121 -0.89 -1.39 16.67
CA ALA A 121 -2.20 -0.74 16.68
C ALA A 121 -2.09 0.75 16.31
N VAL A 122 -3.12 1.34 15.71
CA VAL A 122 -3.08 2.75 15.23
C VAL A 122 -2.74 3.73 16.36
N LYS A 123 -3.23 3.50 17.59
CA LYS A 123 -2.87 4.36 18.74
C LYS A 123 -1.39 4.27 19.11
N VAL A 124 -0.79 3.09 18.95
CA VAL A 124 0.64 2.84 19.21
C VAL A 124 1.48 3.53 18.13
N GLN A 125 1.07 3.43 16.86
CA GLN A 125 1.69 4.16 15.75
C GLN A 125 1.67 5.67 16.00
N LEU A 126 0.50 6.22 16.39
CA LEU A 126 0.35 7.64 16.73
C LEU A 126 1.27 8.05 17.87
N MET A 127 1.33 7.27 18.95
CA MET A 127 2.23 7.56 20.08
C MET A 127 3.70 7.64 19.66
N ALA A 128 4.15 6.75 18.78
CA ALA A 128 5.52 6.78 18.27
C ALA A 128 5.82 8.06 17.50
N VAL A 129 4.99 8.41 16.50
CA VAL A 129 5.21 9.61 15.66
C VAL A 129 4.98 10.93 16.40
N LEU A 130 4.11 10.92 17.41
CA LEU A 130 3.91 12.07 18.29
C LEU A 130 5.10 12.31 19.23
N LYS A 131 5.97 11.32 19.46
CA LYS A 131 7.25 11.54 20.13
C LYS A 131 8.32 12.01 19.15
N ASP A 132 8.50 11.29 18.06
CA ASP A 132 9.42 11.67 16.99
C ASP A 132 8.84 11.23 15.62
N PRO A 133 8.59 12.16 14.68
CA PRO A 133 8.16 11.84 13.32
C PRO A 133 9.06 10.83 12.60
N ALA A 134 10.35 10.73 12.93
CA ALA A 134 11.28 9.78 12.32
C ALA A 134 10.86 8.32 12.48
N HIS A 135 10.09 8.00 13.52
CA HIS A 135 9.58 6.65 13.72
C HIS A 135 8.57 6.19 12.65
N ILE A 136 8.05 7.10 11.82
CA ILE A 136 7.21 6.72 10.67
C ILE A 136 7.93 5.73 9.74
N ALA A 137 9.25 5.87 9.59
CA ALA A 137 10.09 5.01 8.75
C ALA A 137 10.15 3.56 9.27
N SER A 138 9.86 3.35 10.55
CA SER A 138 9.81 2.02 11.19
C SER A 138 8.43 1.37 11.12
N ILE A 139 7.39 2.09 10.69
CA ILE A 139 6.02 1.60 10.64
C ILE A 139 5.74 1.08 9.24
N LYS A 140 5.51 -0.23 9.12
CA LYS A 140 5.02 -0.84 7.89
C LYS A 140 3.56 -0.45 7.71
N GLU A 141 3.23 0.16 6.56
CA GLU A 141 1.86 0.59 6.20
C GLU A 141 1.20 1.48 7.27
N PRO A 142 1.73 2.70 7.52
CA PRO A 142 1.16 3.58 8.52
C PRO A 142 -0.27 3.99 8.16
N ALA A 143 -1.17 3.98 9.14
CA ALA A 143 -2.55 4.42 8.91
C ALA A 143 -2.61 5.90 8.47
N GLU A 144 -3.60 6.28 7.67
CA GLU A 144 -3.74 7.67 7.16
C GLU A 144 -3.64 8.73 8.27
N LYS A 145 -4.27 8.50 9.42
CA LYS A 145 -4.20 9.42 10.58
C LYS A 145 -2.77 9.60 11.11
N VAL A 146 -1.95 8.55 11.05
CA VAL A 146 -0.54 8.57 11.47
C VAL A 146 0.31 9.31 10.44
N GLN A 147 0.06 9.07 9.15
CA GLN A 147 0.69 9.81 8.06
C GLN A 147 0.40 11.32 8.18
N LEU A 148 -0.87 11.70 8.42
CA LEU A 148 -1.27 13.09 8.60
C LEU A 148 -0.57 13.74 9.80
N ALA A 149 -0.58 13.08 10.97
CA ALA A 149 0.10 13.59 12.16
C ALA A 149 1.62 13.78 11.97
N THR A 150 2.23 12.91 11.16
CA THR A 150 3.67 12.99 10.83
C THR A 150 3.96 14.22 9.96
N VAL A 151 3.21 14.39 8.87
CA VAL A 151 3.38 15.51 7.93
C VAL A 151 3.00 16.84 8.55
N GLN A 152 1.99 16.88 9.44
CA GLN A 152 1.62 18.09 10.19
C GLN A 152 2.75 18.59 11.09
N LYS A 153 3.56 17.68 11.66
CA LYS A 153 4.72 18.07 12.45
C LYS A 153 5.88 18.57 11.60
N ASN A 154 6.17 17.87 10.50
CA ASN A 154 7.17 18.30 9.54
C ASN A 154 6.88 17.69 8.16
N PRO A 155 6.54 18.51 7.15
CA PRO A 155 6.23 18.06 5.80
C PRO A 155 7.31 17.21 5.13
N GLU A 156 8.60 17.43 5.45
CA GLU A 156 9.71 16.68 4.84
C GLU A 156 9.66 15.18 5.13
N TYR A 157 8.99 14.75 6.20
CA TYR A 157 8.87 13.32 6.53
C TYR A 157 7.95 12.55 5.56
N ILE A 158 7.26 13.23 4.64
CA ILE A 158 6.55 12.53 3.55
C ILE A 158 7.49 11.63 2.74
N ARG A 159 8.79 11.95 2.67
CA ARG A 159 9.82 11.12 2.02
C ARG A 159 9.97 9.71 2.64
N HIS A 160 9.52 9.52 3.88
CA HIS A 160 9.55 8.23 4.58
C HIS A 160 8.22 7.47 4.48
N ILE A 161 7.21 8.03 3.79
CA ILE A 161 5.91 7.41 3.59
C ILE A 161 5.90 6.84 2.17
N GLU A 162 5.93 5.51 2.04
CA GLU A 162 6.01 4.84 0.73
C GLU A 162 4.75 5.08 -0.12
N SER A 163 3.58 5.18 0.51
CA SER A 163 2.29 5.37 -0.18
C SER A 163 1.43 6.41 0.56
N PRO A 164 1.75 7.71 0.40
CA PRO A 164 0.99 8.78 1.04
C PRO A 164 -0.37 8.92 0.36
N THR A 165 -1.44 8.97 1.16
CA THR A 165 -2.78 9.25 0.62
C THR A 165 -2.84 10.65 0.00
N VAL A 166 -3.78 10.90 -0.91
CA VAL A 166 -3.94 12.22 -1.55
C VAL A 166 -4.11 13.35 -0.53
N LYS A 167 -4.80 13.08 0.60
CA LYS A 167 -4.95 14.07 1.69
C LYS A 167 -3.63 14.37 2.38
N VAL A 168 -2.79 13.35 2.58
CA VAL A 168 -1.45 13.51 3.18
C VAL A 168 -0.53 14.28 2.23
N GLN A 169 -0.61 14.00 0.93
CA GLN A 169 0.12 14.75 -0.09
C GLN A 169 -0.25 16.24 -0.07
N HIS A 170 -1.54 16.58 -0.08
CA HIS A 170 -2.01 17.96 0.05
C HIS A 170 -1.52 18.64 1.33
N MET A 171 -1.60 17.96 2.46
CA MET A 171 -1.10 18.48 3.74
C MET A 171 0.41 18.78 3.68
N ALA A 172 1.19 17.93 3.01
CA ALA A 172 2.63 18.15 2.86
C ALA A 172 2.93 19.36 1.98
N ILE A 173 2.25 19.46 0.85
CA ILE A 173 2.39 20.60 -0.08
C ILE A 173 1.97 21.92 0.58
N GLN A 174 0.88 21.92 1.35
CA GLN A 174 0.42 23.10 2.09
C GLN A 174 1.46 23.58 3.11
N GLY A 175 2.18 22.65 3.75
CA GLY A 175 3.26 22.99 4.69
C GLY A 175 4.57 23.38 4.00
N ASN A 176 4.93 22.73 2.90
CA ASN A 176 6.09 23.06 2.07
C ASN A 176 5.91 22.51 0.63
N ALA A 177 5.79 23.40 -0.36
CA ALA A 177 5.64 23.03 -1.77
C ALA A 177 6.83 22.24 -2.33
N ASP A 178 8.04 22.44 -1.81
CA ASP A 178 9.24 21.70 -2.25
C ASP A 178 9.17 20.22 -1.91
N THR A 179 8.27 19.80 -1.01
CA THR A 179 8.06 18.38 -0.68
C THR A 179 7.50 17.58 -1.86
N LEU A 180 7.00 18.23 -2.92
CA LEU A 180 6.58 17.57 -4.16
C LEU A 180 7.67 16.64 -4.71
N ARG A 181 8.95 17.02 -4.57
CA ARG A 181 10.12 16.21 -4.99
C ARG A 181 10.21 14.84 -4.32
N HIS A 182 9.52 14.65 -3.19
CA HIS A 182 9.51 13.41 -2.41
C HIS A 182 8.28 12.53 -2.68
N ILE A 183 7.31 13.01 -3.47
CA ILE A 183 6.08 12.28 -3.78
C ILE A 183 6.26 11.56 -5.11
N LYS A 184 6.33 10.22 -5.09
CA LYS A 184 6.57 9.40 -6.30
C LYS A 184 5.43 9.48 -7.34
N SER A 185 4.20 9.68 -6.89
CA SER A 185 3.02 9.75 -7.76
C SER A 185 2.03 10.78 -7.22
N PRO A 186 2.32 12.08 -7.43
CA PRO A 186 1.47 13.16 -6.94
C PRO A 186 0.18 13.21 -7.75
N ALA A 187 -0.98 13.29 -7.07
CA ALA A 187 -2.25 13.48 -7.76
C ALA A 187 -2.28 14.84 -8.50
N ASP A 188 -3.01 14.95 -9.61
CA ASP A 188 -3.07 16.19 -10.42
C ASP A 188 -3.43 17.43 -9.59
N THR A 189 -4.34 17.26 -8.62
CA THR A 189 -4.71 18.33 -7.68
C THR A 189 -3.56 18.76 -6.78
N VAL A 190 -2.70 17.83 -6.37
CA VAL A 190 -1.50 18.07 -5.55
C VAL A 190 -0.43 18.76 -6.39
N GLN A 191 -0.22 18.32 -7.64
CA GLN A 191 0.70 18.96 -8.57
C GLN A 191 0.30 20.42 -8.81
N LEU A 192 -0.98 20.67 -9.07
CA LEU A 192 -1.51 22.02 -9.29
C LEU A 192 -1.32 22.89 -8.04
N ALA A 193 -1.66 22.38 -6.85
CA ALA A 193 -1.49 23.11 -5.60
C ALA A 193 -0.01 23.47 -5.33
N ALA A 194 0.92 22.55 -5.59
CA ALA A 194 2.34 22.77 -5.39
C ALA A 194 2.88 23.86 -6.33
N VAL A 195 2.51 23.78 -7.61
CA VAL A 195 2.93 24.76 -8.62
C VAL A 195 2.30 26.14 -8.37
N GLN A 196 1.05 26.19 -7.91
CA GLN A 196 0.42 27.45 -7.50
C GLN A 196 1.12 28.10 -6.30
N ALA A 197 1.59 27.29 -5.35
CA ALA A 197 2.34 27.79 -4.20
C ALA A 197 3.77 28.22 -4.58
N LYS A 198 4.44 27.48 -5.47
CA LYS A 198 5.80 27.77 -5.96
C LYS A 198 5.97 27.24 -7.39
N GLY A 199 5.90 28.13 -8.38
CA GLY A 199 5.88 27.73 -9.80
C GLY A 199 7.06 26.85 -10.24
N GLU A 200 8.22 27.02 -9.62
CA GLU A 200 9.42 26.24 -9.90
C GLU A 200 9.31 24.75 -9.54
N THR A 201 8.32 24.33 -8.75
CA THR A 201 8.14 22.91 -8.39
C THR A 201 7.68 22.08 -9.58
N ILE A 202 7.25 22.71 -10.69
CA ILE A 202 6.90 22.00 -11.93
C ILE A 202 8.05 21.13 -12.45
N ARG A 203 9.31 21.48 -12.11
CA ARG A 203 10.50 20.69 -12.43
C ARG A 203 10.47 19.26 -11.85
N TYR A 204 9.63 19.02 -10.85
CA TYR A 204 9.45 17.71 -10.19
C TYR A 204 8.22 16.95 -10.69
N VAL A 205 7.46 17.51 -11.64
CA VAL A 205 6.27 16.88 -12.21
C VAL A 205 6.64 16.24 -13.54
N SER A 206 6.52 14.92 -13.62
CA SER A 206 6.59 14.20 -14.89
C SER A 206 5.28 14.40 -15.64
N GLU A 207 5.35 14.86 -16.90
CA GLU A 207 4.19 15.08 -17.77
C GLU A 207 3.09 15.98 -17.16
N PRO A 208 3.40 17.24 -16.83
CA PRO A 208 2.42 18.15 -16.23
C PRO A 208 1.25 18.41 -17.19
N SER A 209 0.01 18.34 -16.68
CA SER A 209 -1.18 18.73 -17.46
C SER A 209 -1.12 20.20 -17.89
N GLU A 210 -1.82 20.57 -18.97
CA GLU A 210 -1.88 21.97 -19.44
C GLU A 210 -2.24 22.95 -18.31
N ALA A 211 -3.16 22.58 -17.41
CA ALA A 211 -3.55 23.43 -16.29
C ALA A 211 -2.39 23.68 -15.31
N VAL A 212 -1.57 22.65 -15.05
CA VAL A 212 -0.38 22.75 -14.19
C VAL A 212 0.70 23.57 -14.89
N GLN A 213 0.92 23.35 -16.19
CA GLN A 213 1.86 24.14 -17.00
C GLN A 213 1.49 25.63 -17.00
N LEU A 214 0.22 25.97 -17.25
CA LEU A 214 -0.29 27.34 -17.21
C LEU A 214 -0.12 27.98 -15.83
N ALA A 215 -0.34 27.22 -14.75
CA ALA A 215 -0.11 27.74 -13.39
C ALA A 215 1.37 28.10 -13.16
N ALA A 216 2.31 27.28 -13.64
CA ALA A 216 3.74 27.53 -13.47
C ALA A 216 4.21 28.80 -14.19
N VAL A 217 3.81 28.97 -15.46
CA VAL A 217 4.21 30.13 -16.26
C VAL A 217 3.52 31.42 -15.84
N ARG A 218 2.31 31.34 -15.27
CA ARG A 218 1.64 32.50 -14.64
C ARG A 218 2.35 32.96 -13.37
N ASN A 219 2.94 32.04 -12.61
CA ASN A 219 3.71 32.38 -11.43
C ASN A 219 5.05 33.05 -11.81
N ASN A 220 5.74 32.49 -12.80
CA ASN A 220 6.91 33.11 -13.43
C ASN A 220 7.07 32.54 -14.86
N PRO A 221 7.02 33.37 -15.91
CA PRO A 221 7.17 32.92 -17.30
C PRO A 221 8.45 32.10 -17.53
N MET A 222 9.54 32.41 -16.81
CA MET A 222 10.81 31.69 -16.92
C MET A 222 10.72 30.21 -16.48
N ASN A 223 9.66 29.80 -15.79
CA ASN A 223 9.42 28.39 -15.46
C ASN A 223 9.18 27.52 -16.69
N ILE A 224 8.91 28.11 -17.86
CA ILE A 224 8.81 27.40 -19.15
C ILE A 224 10.05 26.55 -19.44
N ARG A 225 11.23 26.95 -18.94
CA ARG A 225 12.50 26.21 -19.05
C ARG A 225 12.48 24.83 -18.39
N TYR A 226 11.54 24.60 -17.46
CA TYR A 226 11.36 23.33 -16.76
C TYR A 226 10.28 22.45 -17.41
N ILE A 227 9.61 22.92 -18.47
CA ILE A 227 8.54 22.21 -19.15
C ILE A 227 9.10 21.66 -20.46
N GLU A 228 9.23 20.34 -20.55
CA GLU A 228 9.80 19.67 -21.73
C GLU A 228 8.89 19.79 -22.97
N ASN A 229 7.58 19.61 -22.76
CA ASN A 229 6.56 19.64 -23.82
C ASN A 229 5.44 20.65 -23.48
N PRO A 230 5.69 21.97 -23.61
CA PRO A 230 4.69 22.98 -23.32
C PRO A 230 3.58 22.96 -24.36
N THR A 231 2.31 22.98 -23.94
CA THR A 231 1.20 23.06 -24.89
C THR A 231 1.22 24.40 -25.64
N GLU A 232 0.68 24.44 -26.86
CA GLU A 232 0.63 25.68 -27.65
C GLU A 232 0.02 26.85 -26.88
N LYS A 233 -1.00 26.60 -26.07
CA LYS A 233 -1.63 27.62 -25.22
C LYS A 233 -0.66 28.16 -24.15
N VAL A 234 0.16 27.30 -23.56
CA VAL A 234 1.22 27.69 -22.60
C VAL A 234 2.29 28.50 -23.32
N GLN A 235 2.72 28.05 -24.51
CA GLN A 235 3.72 28.74 -25.33
C GLN A 235 3.25 30.16 -25.69
N LEU A 236 2.02 30.32 -26.19
CA LEU A 236 1.42 31.62 -26.48
C LEU A 236 1.30 32.50 -25.23
N SER A 237 0.91 31.91 -24.09
CA SER A 237 0.84 32.64 -22.82
C SER A 237 2.20 33.19 -22.39
N VAL A 238 3.29 32.44 -22.58
CA VAL A 238 4.65 32.90 -22.26
C VAL A 238 5.10 33.96 -23.26
N LEU A 239 4.85 33.74 -24.56
CA LEU A 239 5.20 34.66 -25.62
C LEU A 239 4.64 36.06 -25.38
N HIS A 240 3.39 36.17 -24.96
CA HIS A 240 2.75 37.45 -24.65
C HIS A 240 3.14 38.05 -23.30
N ALA A 241 3.69 37.25 -22.39
CA ALA A 241 4.02 37.70 -21.04
C ALA A 241 5.45 38.23 -20.94
N ASP A 242 6.42 37.53 -21.53
CA ASP A 242 7.84 37.84 -21.35
C ASP A 242 8.68 37.36 -22.56
N ARG A 243 9.41 38.31 -23.17
CA ARG A 243 10.25 38.05 -24.36
C ARG A 243 11.44 37.13 -24.06
N GLU A 244 12.08 37.29 -22.89
CA GLU A 244 13.23 36.47 -22.52
C GLU A 244 12.78 35.03 -22.24
N ALA A 245 11.66 34.85 -21.54
CA ALA A 245 11.07 33.54 -21.34
C ALA A 245 10.60 32.90 -22.64
N ALA A 246 10.10 33.68 -23.60
CA ALA A 246 9.70 33.17 -24.91
C ALA A 246 10.86 32.52 -25.68
N ALA A 247 12.08 33.04 -25.52
CA ALA A 247 13.29 32.44 -26.10
C ALA A 247 13.63 31.06 -25.51
N LEU A 248 13.08 30.72 -24.33
CA LEU A 248 13.28 29.43 -23.65
C LEU A 248 12.21 28.39 -23.99
N ILE A 249 11.26 28.70 -24.90
CA ILE A 249 10.23 27.76 -25.32
C ILE A 249 10.88 26.57 -26.05
N SER A 250 10.68 25.38 -25.49
CA SER A 250 11.09 24.13 -26.14
C SER A 250 10.04 23.71 -27.17
N SER A 251 10.50 23.32 -28.37
CA SER A 251 9.65 22.82 -29.46
C SER A 251 8.45 23.74 -29.79
N PRO A 252 8.70 25.00 -30.22
CA PRO A 252 7.67 25.99 -30.47
C PRO A 252 6.75 25.60 -31.64
N SER A 253 5.43 25.79 -31.47
CA SER A 253 4.44 25.52 -32.52
C SER A 253 4.59 26.47 -33.70
N GLU A 254 4.06 26.11 -34.87
CA GLU A 254 4.16 26.97 -36.06
C GLU A 254 3.52 28.35 -35.82
N ALA A 255 2.40 28.38 -35.11
CA ALA A 255 1.70 29.60 -34.75
C ALA A 255 2.56 30.49 -33.84
N VAL A 256 3.16 29.90 -32.80
CA VAL A 256 4.04 30.61 -31.85
C VAL A 256 5.26 31.18 -32.56
N ARG A 257 5.89 30.44 -33.49
CA ARG A 257 7.03 30.94 -34.28
C ARG A 257 6.67 32.17 -35.13
N LYS A 258 5.54 32.11 -35.85
CA LYS A 258 5.08 33.24 -36.68
C LYS A 258 4.83 34.49 -35.83
N GLN A 259 4.17 34.31 -34.70
CA GLN A 259 3.83 35.42 -33.82
C GLN A 259 5.04 35.99 -33.07
N ALA A 260 6.04 35.15 -32.75
CA ALA A 260 7.29 35.61 -32.16
C ALA A 260 8.13 36.47 -33.14
N GLU A 261 8.16 36.10 -34.42
CA GLU A 261 8.80 36.91 -35.46
C GLU A 261 8.06 38.25 -35.65
N GLU A 262 6.72 38.23 -35.68
CA GLU A 262 5.91 39.43 -35.86
C GLU A 262 6.02 40.41 -34.68
N MET A 263 5.96 39.91 -33.43
CA MET A 263 5.98 40.78 -32.25
C MET A 263 7.38 41.23 -31.84
N TYR A 264 8.39 40.38 -32.02
CA TYR A 264 9.73 40.60 -31.45
C TYR A 264 10.88 40.47 -32.45
N GLY A 265 10.62 40.11 -33.70
CA GLY A 265 11.66 39.69 -34.66
C GLY A 265 12.45 38.47 -34.16
N LEU A 266 11.82 37.64 -33.32
CA LEU A 266 12.48 36.52 -32.66
C LEU A 266 12.29 35.22 -33.46
N LYS A 267 13.37 34.79 -34.11
CA LYS A 267 13.43 33.49 -34.79
C LYS A 267 13.59 32.36 -33.78
N LEU A 268 12.48 31.72 -33.44
CA LEU A 268 12.48 30.50 -32.65
C LEU A 268 12.82 29.30 -33.56
N GLU A 269 13.84 28.51 -33.18
CA GLU A 269 14.37 27.38 -33.96
C GLU A 269 13.30 26.32 -34.27
N LYS A 270 13.41 25.67 -35.45
CA LYS A 270 12.50 24.57 -35.77
C LYS A 270 12.93 23.29 -35.04
N PRO A 271 11.99 22.39 -34.71
CA PRO A 271 12.31 21.10 -34.10
C PRO A 271 13.36 20.28 -34.87
N ALA A 272 13.43 20.44 -36.20
CA ALA A 272 14.38 19.74 -37.07
C ALA A 272 15.80 20.34 -37.04
N ASP A 273 15.96 21.59 -36.62
CA ASP A 273 17.25 22.29 -36.67
C ASP A 273 18.15 21.92 -35.48
N ARG A 274 17.58 21.38 -34.39
CA ARG A 274 18.33 20.89 -33.20
C ARG A 274 19.05 19.56 -33.41
N GLU A 275 18.72 18.78 -34.45
CA GLU A 275 19.44 17.53 -34.76
C GLU A 275 20.69 17.75 -35.63
N ALA A 276 21.00 18.99 -36.02
CA ALA A 276 21.99 19.30 -37.06
C ALA A 276 23.23 20.11 -36.62
N GLU A 277 23.38 20.51 -35.35
CA GLU A 277 24.57 21.24 -34.89
C GLU A 277 25.52 20.34 -34.08
N PRO A 278 26.82 20.27 -34.44
CA PRO A 278 27.81 19.46 -33.73
C PRO A 278 28.24 20.16 -32.44
N SER A 279 28.28 19.41 -31.35
CA SER A 279 28.98 19.83 -30.14
C SER A 279 30.50 19.72 -30.35
N SER A 280 31.17 20.86 -30.51
CA SER A 280 32.59 21.09 -30.18
C SER A 280 32.63 22.07 -29.00
N GLU A 281 33.45 22.01 -27.96
CA GLU A 281 34.67 21.29 -27.60
C GLU A 281 34.76 21.47 -26.06
N ALA A 282 34.60 20.42 -25.24
CA ALA A 282 35.65 19.71 -24.50
C ALA A 282 36.54 20.52 -23.51
N THR A 283 36.48 20.12 -22.23
CA THR A 283 37.64 19.75 -21.37
C THR A 283 37.11 18.94 -20.17
N GLU A 284 37.08 17.61 -20.26
CA GLU A 284 38.05 16.65 -19.67
C GLU A 284 38.38 16.95 -18.20
N SER A 285 38.26 16.06 -17.20
CA SER A 285 38.75 14.68 -17.04
C SER A 285 38.26 14.19 -15.65
N SER A 286 37.78 12.97 -15.39
CA SER A 286 38.59 11.74 -15.40
C SER A 286 37.74 10.46 -15.19
N ALA A 287 38.02 9.48 -16.07
CA ALA A 287 38.11 8.01 -15.91
C ALA A 287 37.46 7.32 -14.67
N THR A 288 36.80 6.17 -14.79
CA THR A 288 37.36 4.96 -15.42
C THR A 288 36.30 3.96 -15.94
N ARG A 289 36.62 3.43 -17.13
CA ARG A 289 35.94 2.46 -18.02
C ARG A 289 35.66 1.07 -17.44
N ARG A 290 34.59 0.42 -17.95
CA ARG A 290 34.69 -0.83 -18.73
C ARG A 290 33.43 -1.13 -19.57
N ALA A 291 33.65 -1.58 -20.80
CA ALA A 291 32.71 -1.83 -21.92
C ALA A 291 32.44 -3.37 -22.11
N PRO A 292 31.83 -3.87 -23.21
CA PRO A 292 30.56 -3.55 -23.91
C PRO A 292 29.68 -4.80 -24.26
N ARG A 293 28.55 -4.53 -24.95
CA ARG A 293 27.71 -5.40 -25.83
C ARG A 293 26.47 -6.08 -25.22
N LYS A 294 25.28 -5.60 -25.63
CA LYS A 294 24.53 -6.15 -26.79
C LYS A 294 23.42 -5.18 -27.19
N LYS A 295 23.29 -4.94 -28.50
CA LYS A 295 22.10 -4.31 -29.10
C LYS A 295 20.88 -5.14 -28.72
N THR A 296 19.85 -4.51 -28.18
CA THR A 296 18.51 -5.07 -28.18
C THR A 296 17.57 -3.92 -28.47
N GLU A 297 17.02 -3.96 -29.68
CA GLU A 297 15.87 -3.16 -30.08
C GLU A 297 14.76 -3.39 -29.06
N GLN A 298 14.32 -2.33 -28.36
CA GLN A 298 13.03 -2.33 -27.68
C GLN A 298 12.20 -1.17 -28.19
N SER A 299 11.53 -1.52 -29.28
CA SER A 299 10.27 -1.01 -29.78
C SER A 299 9.35 -0.44 -28.70
N THR A 300 8.90 0.79 -28.96
CA THR A 300 7.69 1.43 -28.45
C THR A 300 6.49 0.49 -28.50
N GLN A 301 6.06 -0.05 -27.36
CA GLN A 301 4.81 -0.80 -27.27
C GLN A 301 3.67 0.13 -26.82
N SER A 302 3.10 0.82 -27.81
CA SER A 302 1.70 1.27 -27.76
C SER A 302 0.81 0.10 -27.32
N THR A 303 -0.08 0.31 -26.34
CA THR A 303 -1.05 -0.69 -25.87
C THR A 303 -2.01 -1.06 -26.98
N ARG A 304 -1.59 -2.02 -27.82
CA ARG A 304 -2.39 -2.54 -28.93
C ARG A 304 -3.57 -3.33 -28.35
N LYS A 305 -4.79 -2.90 -28.66
CA LYS A 305 -6.03 -3.59 -28.27
C LYS A 305 -5.98 -5.06 -28.74
N PRO A 306 -6.28 -6.05 -27.88
CA PRO A 306 -6.14 -7.46 -28.24
C PRO A 306 -7.12 -7.85 -29.35
N SER A 307 -6.69 -8.73 -30.26
CA SER A 307 -7.52 -9.23 -31.35
C SER A 307 -8.66 -10.13 -30.83
N ALA A 308 -9.76 -10.21 -31.58
CA ALA A 308 -10.92 -11.05 -31.19
C ALA A 308 -10.54 -12.54 -30.99
N ARG A 309 -9.55 -13.04 -31.73
CA ARG A 309 -9.02 -14.40 -31.54
C ARG A 309 -8.30 -14.55 -30.20
N GLN A 310 -7.48 -13.59 -29.80
CA GLN A 310 -6.79 -13.59 -28.50
C GLN A 310 -7.76 -13.52 -27.32
N VAL A 311 -8.81 -12.70 -27.44
CA VAL A 311 -9.86 -12.61 -26.41
C VAL A 311 -10.62 -13.94 -26.29
N LYS A 312 -10.97 -14.58 -27.42
CA LYS A 312 -11.65 -15.88 -27.41
C LYS A 312 -10.79 -16.97 -26.76
N THR A 313 -9.51 -17.06 -27.10
CA THR A 313 -8.57 -18.01 -26.48
C THR A 313 -8.39 -17.75 -24.99
N ALA A 314 -8.36 -16.48 -24.56
CA ALA A 314 -8.28 -16.12 -23.15
C ALA A 314 -9.55 -16.53 -22.37
N ILE A 315 -10.74 -16.38 -22.98
CA ILE A 315 -12.02 -16.81 -22.38
C ILE A 315 -12.05 -18.33 -22.21
N GLU A 316 -11.67 -19.08 -23.25
CA GLU A 316 -11.61 -20.56 -23.20
C GLU A 316 -10.62 -21.05 -22.13
N LYS A 317 -9.47 -20.37 -22.00
CA LYS A 317 -8.48 -20.66 -20.95
C LYS A 317 -9.06 -20.39 -19.56
N LEU A 318 -9.69 -19.24 -19.34
CA LEU A 318 -10.29 -18.90 -18.05
C LEU A 318 -11.42 -19.87 -17.68
N ASP A 319 -12.26 -20.28 -18.62
CA ASP A 319 -13.32 -21.29 -18.36
C ASP A 319 -12.74 -22.67 -18.00
N LYS A 320 -11.56 -23.02 -18.50
CA LYS A 320 -10.84 -24.23 -18.06
C LYS A 320 -10.33 -24.07 -16.63
N ASP A 321 -9.65 -22.96 -16.34
CA ASP A 321 -9.10 -22.67 -15.01
C ASP A 321 -10.20 -22.61 -13.94
N LEU A 322 -11.36 -22.00 -14.24
CA LEU A 322 -12.52 -21.92 -13.35
C LEU A 322 -13.09 -23.32 -13.02
N ARG A 323 -13.11 -24.24 -13.99
CA ARG A 323 -13.53 -25.63 -13.77
C ARG A 323 -12.54 -26.37 -12.85
N GLU A 324 -11.24 -26.23 -13.11
CA GLU A 324 -10.21 -26.85 -12.26
C GLU A 324 -10.22 -26.31 -10.81
N ILE A 325 -10.56 -25.03 -10.61
CA ILE A 325 -10.67 -24.41 -9.29
C ILE A 325 -11.87 -24.96 -8.48
N GLN A 326 -12.93 -25.41 -9.14
CA GLN A 326 -14.10 -25.98 -8.46
C GLN A 326 -13.81 -27.34 -7.81
N GLU A 327 -12.87 -28.11 -8.37
CA GLU A 327 -12.47 -29.45 -7.90
C GLU A 327 -11.53 -29.44 -6.68
N ILE A 328 -11.12 -28.26 -6.20
CA ILE A 328 -10.14 -28.15 -5.10
C ILE A 328 -10.82 -28.29 -3.72
N PRO A 329 -10.36 -29.17 -2.82
CA PRO A 329 -11.00 -29.39 -1.52
C PRO A 329 -10.89 -28.21 -0.52
N GLN A 330 -9.81 -27.43 -0.60
CA GLN A 330 -9.48 -26.38 0.37
C GLN A 330 -9.90 -24.98 -0.12
N VAL A 331 -10.84 -24.34 0.57
CA VAL A 331 -11.41 -23.01 0.22
C VAL A 331 -10.34 -21.91 0.08
N LYS A 332 -9.37 -21.85 1.00
CA LYS A 332 -8.31 -20.82 0.94
C LYS A 332 -7.38 -20.95 -0.27
N ASN A 333 -7.21 -22.17 -0.79
CA ASN A 333 -6.39 -22.41 -1.97
C ASN A 333 -7.17 -22.09 -3.27
N ARG A 334 -8.51 -22.20 -3.23
CA ARG A 334 -9.40 -21.81 -4.34
C ARG A 334 -9.34 -20.32 -4.59
N ASP A 335 -9.45 -19.51 -3.53
CA ASP A 335 -9.47 -18.04 -3.64
C ASP A 335 -8.18 -17.49 -4.25
N LYS A 336 -7.02 -18.00 -3.81
CA LYS A 336 -5.71 -17.58 -4.36
C LYS A 336 -5.56 -17.94 -5.84
N LYS A 337 -6.01 -19.13 -6.25
CA LYS A 337 -5.96 -19.55 -7.66
C LYS A 337 -6.95 -18.78 -8.53
N LEU A 338 -8.14 -18.48 -8.00
CA LEU A 338 -9.15 -17.67 -8.67
C LEU A 338 -8.63 -16.26 -8.96
N ILE A 339 -8.06 -15.59 -7.97
CA ILE A 339 -7.46 -14.25 -8.15
C ILE A 339 -6.39 -14.30 -9.25
N LYS A 340 -5.46 -15.25 -9.17
CA LYS A 340 -4.37 -15.40 -10.14
C LYS A 340 -4.89 -15.65 -11.57
N ALA A 341 -5.89 -16.51 -11.74
CA ALA A 341 -6.47 -16.81 -13.06
C ALA A 341 -7.14 -15.56 -13.68
N LEU A 342 -7.84 -14.77 -12.86
CA LEU A 342 -8.51 -13.54 -13.31
C LEU A 342 -7.50 -12.41 -13.60
N GLU A 343 -6.40 -12.31 -12.85
CA GLU A 343 -5.30 -11.38 -13.15
C GLU A 343 -4.58 -11.72 -14.46
N GLU A 344 -4.33 -13.01 -14.71
CA GLU A 344 -3.74 -13.50 -15.94
C GLU A 344 -4.67 -13.27 -17.15
N PHE A 345 -5.96 -13.50 -16.96
CA PHE A 345 -7.00 -13.17 -17.94
C PHE A 345 -7.01 -11.66 -18.25
N ASN A 346 -7.02 -10.80 -17.24
CA ASN A 346 -7.02 -9.34 -17.42
C ASN A 346 -5.79 -8.88 -18.18
N SER A 347 -4.62 -9.44 -17.88
CA SER A 347 -3.38 -9.14 -18.59
C SER A 347 -3.42 -9.51 -20.08
N SER A 348 -4.24 -10.50 -20.45
CA SER A 348 -4.31 -11.06 -21.81
C SER A 348 -5.47 -10.51 -22.64
N ALA A 349 -6.65 -10.34 -22.04
CA ALA A 349 -7.89 -9.97 -22.72
C ALA A 349 -8.30 -8.51 -22.52
N VAL A 350 -7.88 -7.88 -21.41
CA VAL A 350 -8.25 -6.49 -21.07
C VAL A 350 -7.03 -5.72 -20.52
N PRO A 351 -5.99 -5.47 -21.35
CA PRO A 351 -4.72 -4.90 -20.88
C PRO A 351 -4.85 -3.50 -20.27
N GLU A 352 -5.89 -2.74 -20.62
CA GLU A 352 -6.25 -1.45 -19.99
C GLU A 352 -6.62 -1.59 -18.49
N LYS A 353 -6.90 -2.81 -18.03
CA LYS A 353 -7.21 -3.15 -16.64
C LYS A 353 -6.12 -4.01 -16.00
N LYS A 354 -4.94 -4.10 -16.63
CA LYS A 354 -3.77 -4.78 -16.08
C LYS A 354 -3.31 -4.02 -14.83
N GLY A 355 -3.49 -4.62 -13.65
CA GLY A 355 -3.24 -3.98 -12.35
C GLY A 355 -4.49 -3.52 -11.57
N CYS A 356 -5.70 -3.88 -12.04
CA CYS A 356 -6.89 -3.77 -11.18
C CYS A 356 -6.79 -4.72 -9.98
N ASP A 357 -7.24 -4.26 -8.81
CA ASP A 357 -7.33 -5.08 -7.61
C ASP A 357 -8.50 -6.07 -7.73
N VAL A 358 -8.18 -7.24 -8.28
CA VAL A 358 -9.13 -8.34 -8.47
C VAL A 358 -9.69 -8.83 -7.13
N GLU A 359 -8.88 -8.81 -6.06
CA GLU A 359 -9.29 -9.24 -4.73
C GLU A 359 -10.38 -8.32 -4.17
N SER A 360 -10.20 -7.01 -4.28
CA SER A 360 -11.23 -6.04 -3.88
C SER A 360 -12.52 -6.19 -4.70
N ILE A 361 -12.42 -6.41 -6.02
CA ILE A 361 -13.60 -6.60 -6.88
C ILE A 361 -14.37 -7.87 -6.47
N LEU A 362 -13.68 -8.98 -6.21
CA LEU A 362 -14.29 -10.22 -5.76
C LEU A 362 -14.94 -10.06 -4.38
N LYS A 363 -14.31 -9.32 -3.46
CA LYS A 363 -14.87 -9.02 -2.14
C LYS A 363 -16.14 -8.18 -2.24
N ASP A 364 -16.16 -7.19 -3.13
CA ASP A 364 -17.36 -6.38 -3.41
C ASP A 364 -18.50 -7.21 -4.01
N LEU A 365 -18.20 -8.10 -4.96
CA LEU A 365 -19.17 -9.03 -5.55
C LEU A 365 -19.77 -9.96 -4.49
N ARG A 366 -18.93 -10.58 -3.66
CA ARG A 366 -19.37 -11.44 -2.54
C ARG A 366 -20.21 -10.65 -1.53
N GLY A 367 -19.80 -9.42 -1.20
CA GLY A 367 -20.56 -8.52 -0.32
C GLY A 367 -21.94 -8.12 -0.86
N LYS A 368 -22.14 -8.24 -2.19
CA LYS A 368 -23.42 -8.04 -2.89
C LYS A 368 -24.19 -9.34 -3.15
N GLY A 369 -23.73 -10.47 -2.61
CA GLY A 369 -24.41 -11.76 -2.71
C GLY A 369 -24.17 -12.51 -4.02
N VAL A 370 -23.16 -12.12 -4.81
CA VAL A 370 -22.79 -12.82 -6.05
C VAL A 370 -21.94 -14.04 -5.72
N LYS A 371 -22.30 -15.20 -6.30
CA LYS A 371 -21.52 -16.44 -6.20
C LYS A 371 -20.36 -16.41 -7.21
N VAL A 372 -19.28 -15.73 -6.87
CA VAL A 372 -18.12 -15.51 -7.75
C VAL A 372 -17.46 -16.82 -8.22
N GLU A 373 -17.59 -17.89 -7.46
CA GLU A 373 -17.06 -19.22 -7.79
C GLU A 373 -17.84 -19.94 -8.90
N ALA A 374 -19.05 -19.46 -9.21
CA ALA A 374 -19.92 -19.97 -10.26
C ALA A 374 -20.08 -18.99 -11.44
N MET A 375 -19.27 -17.93 -11.46
CA MET A 375 -19.28 -16.92 -12.52
C MET A 375 -18.64 -17.46 -13.80
N LYS A 376 -19.18 -17.11 -14.96
CA LYS A 376 -18.62 -17.51 -16.26
C LYS A 376 -17.51 -16.55 -16.70
N ALA A 377 -16.53 -17.02 -17.49
CA ALA A 377 -15.48 -16.15 -18.02
C ALA A 377 -16.03 -14.97 -18.84
N GLU A 378 -17.12 -15.18 -19.58
CA GLU A 378 -17.81 -14.13 -20.36
C GLU A 378 -18.43 -13.03 -19.49
N GLU A 379 -18.93 -13.39 -18.31
CA GLU A 379 -19.46 -12.43 -17.33
C GLU A 379 -18.33 -11.59 -16.77
N TRP A 380 -17.21 -12.21 -16.40
CA TRP A 380 -16.03 -11.47 -15.96
C TRP A 380 -15.50 -10.54 -17.06
N HIS A 381 -15.35 -11.02 -18.28
CA HIS A 381 -14.92 -10.22 -19.42
C HIS A 381 -15.85 -9.03 -19.67
N SER A 382 -17.17 -9.24 -19.61
CA SER A 382 -18.16 -8.18 -19.78
C SER A 382 -18.08 -7.14 -18.66
N LEU A 383 -17.93 -7.60 -17.41
CA LEU A 383 -17.77 -6.74 -16.25
C LEU A 383 -16.52 -5.86 -16.35
N MET A 384 -15.38 -6.43 -16.76
CA MET A 384 -14.10 -5.71 -16.91
C MET A 384 -14.15 -4.64 -18.02
N ASN A 385 -14.96 -4.86 -19.05
CA ASN A 385 -15.25 -3.89 -20.10
C ASN A 385 -16.33 -2.86 -19.71
N GLY A 386 -16.76 -2.84 -18.43
CA GLY A 386 -17.77 -1.91 -17.93
C GLY A 386 -19.20 -2.23 -18.36
N LYS A 387 -19.46 -3.41 -18.93
CA LYS A 387 -20.82 -3.86 -19.26
C LYS A 387 -21.51 -4.42 -18.03
N ALA A 388 -22.83 -4.23 -17.97
CA ALA A 388 -23.62 -4.73 -16.87
C ALA A 388 -23.84 -6.26 -17.00
N ILE A 389 -23.65 -6.99 -15.91
CA ILE A 389 -23.79 -8.46 -15.84
C ILE A 389 -24.90 -8.87 -14.86
N ARG A 390 -25.51 -10.03 -15.08
CA ARG A 390 -26.51 -10.63 -14.19
C ARG A 390 -26.02 -11.97 -13.64
N PRO A 391 -25.04 -11.97 -12.71
CA PRO A 391 -24.41 -13.19 -12.23
C PRO A 391 -25.33 -13.96 -11.27
N SER A 392 -25.05 -15.25 -11.12
CA SER A 392 -25.76 -16.14 -10.21
C SER A 392 -25.64 -15.67 -8.76
N LEU A 393 -26.78 -15.52 -8.07
CA LEU A 393 -26.86 -15.08 -6.67
C LEU A 393 -26.84 -16.26 -5.69
N ILE A 394 -26.33 -16.03 -4.48
CA ILE A 394 -26.39 -17.01 -3.38
C ILE A 394 -27.81 -17.03 -2.81
N SER A 395 -28.46 -18.20 -2.82
CA SER A 395 -29.74 -18.46 -2.16
C SER A 395 -29.64 -18.11 -0.66
N GLY A 396 -30.37 -17.08 -0.21
CA GLY A 396 -30.46 -16.69 1.20
C GLY A 396 -29.70 -15.41 1.61
N ALA A 397 -29.23 -14.58 0.68
CA ALA A 397 -28.55 -13.32 1.03
C ALA A 397 -29.52 -12.29 1.67
N SER A 398 -29.35 -12.01 2.97
CA SER A 398 -30.15 -11.05 3.74
C SER A 398 -29.71 -9.60 3.47
N LYS A 399 -30.18 -8.98 2.37
CA LYS A 399 -30.23 -7.51 2.20
C LYS A 399 -31.26 -7.13 1.11
N PRO A 400 -31.97 -6.00 1.20
CA PRO A 400 -33.11 -5.67 0.33
C PRO A 400 -32.77 -5.32 -1.13
N ALA A 401 -31.56 -5.60 -1.62
CA ALA A 401 -31.11 -5.26 -2.98
C ALA A 401 -30.87 -6.50 -3.88
N ALA A 402 -31.48 -7.65 -3.55
CA ALA A 402 -31.28 -8.92 -4.23
C ALA A 402 -32.53 -9.41 -5.00
N LYS A 403 -32.99 -8.62 -5.98
CA LYS A 403 -33.97 -9.06 -7.01
C LYS A 403 -33.39 -8.94 -8.42
N GLY A 404 -32.29 -9.65 -8.70
CA GLY A 404 -31.76 -9.77 -10.07
C GLY A 404 -31.24 -8.48 -10.71
N ALA A 405 -30.83 -7.49 -9.91
CA ALA A 405 -30.29 -6.23 -10.41
C ALA A 405 -28.96 -6.47 -11.16
N PRO A 406 -28.78 -5.92 -12.37
CA PRO A 406 -27.52 -6.06 -13.09
C PRO A 406 -26.41 -5.26 -12.40
N PHE A 407 -25.19 -5.79 -12.38
CA PHE A 407 -24.02 -5.16 -11.78
C PHE A 407 -23.05 -4.67 -12.85
N MET A 408 -22.46 -3.49 -12.66
CA MET A 408 -21.40 -2.99 -13.53
C MET A 408 -20.21 -2.49 -12.73
N LEU A 409 -19.05 -2.47 -13.39
CA LEU A 409 -17.80 -2.00 -12.81
C LEU A 409 -17.65 -0.50 -13.10
N THR A 410 -17.52 0.30 -12.05
CA THR A 410 -17.40 1.77 -12.16
C THR A 410 -16.03 2.22 -11.67
N LYS A 411 -15.39 3.14 -12.40
CA LYS A 411 -14.13 3.76 -11.98
C LYS A 411 -14.43 4.71 -10.82
N THR A 412 -13.75 4.53 -9.70
CA THR A 412 -13.81 5.40 -8.52
C THR A 412 -12.42 6.00 -8.26
N PRO A 413 -12.31 7.05 -7.42
CA PRO A 413 -11.01 7.60 -7.04
C PRO A 413 -10.07 6.59 -6.34
N VAL A 414 -10.59 5.45 -5.87
CA VAL A 414 -9.85 4.40 -5.14
C VAL A 414 -9.64 3.15 -6.02
N GLY A 415 -9.99 3.20 -7.31
CA GLY A 415 -9.85 2.09 -8.25
C GLY A 415 -11.16 1.74 -8.94
N TYR A 416 -11.63 0.51 -8.78
CA TYR A 416 -12.89 0.05 -9.36
C TYR A 416 -13.82 -0.46 -8.28
N ALA A 417 -15.08 -0.03 -8.34
CA ALA A 417 -16.13 -0.50 -7.45
C ALA A 417 -17.27 -1.09 -8.26
N VAL A 418 -17.83 -2.19 -7.76
CA VAL A 418 -19.03 -2.79 -8.34
C VAL A 418 -20.24 -1.96 -7.90
N LYS A 419 -21.11 -1.57 -8.83
CA LYS A 419 -22.39 -0.91 -8.53
C LYS A 419 -23.56 -1.70 -9.10
N ALA A 420 -24.66 -1.75 -8.34
CA ALA A 420 -25.92 -2.25 -8.87
C ALA A 420 -26.51 -1.16 -9.78
N VAL A 421 -26.93 -1.55 -10.97
CA VAL A 421 -27.58 -0.65 -11.92
C VAL A 421 -29.07 -0.64 -11.59
N ASN A 422 -29.54 0.45 -10.99
CA ASN A 422 -30.97 0.68 -10.80
C ASN A 422 -31.57 1.06 -12.16
N THR A 423 -32.59 0.34 -12.61
CA THR A 423 -33.36 0.60 -13.84
C THR A 423 -34.26 1.84 -13.70
N VAL A 424 -33.70 3.00 -13.34
CA VAL A 424 -34.48 4.26 -13.19
C VAL A 424 -33.87 5.46 -13.92
N ASN A 425 -32.65 5.40 -14.47
CA ASN A 425 -32.08 6.54 -15.22
C ASN A 425 -32.05 6.35 -16.75
N SER A 426 -33.14 5.84 -17.33
CA SER A 426 -33.39 5.95 -18.78
C SER A 426 -34.25 7.16 -19.17
N LEU A 427 -34.55 8.08 -18.24
CA LEU A 427 -35.44 9.23 -18.48
C LEU A 427 -34.83 10.60 -18.08
N THR A 428 -33.51 10.78 -18.19
CA THR A 428 -32.87 12.11 -17.99
C THR A 428 -31.86 12.47 -19.08
N ARG A 429 -32.02 11.90 -20.29
CA ARG A 429 -31.37 12.41 -21.52
C ARG A 429 -32.36 12.92 -22.58
N GLN A 430 -33.63 13.12 -22.20
CA GLN A 430 -34.68 13.60 -23.11
C GLN A 430 -35.40 14.85 -22.60
N ALA A 431 -34.80 15.59 -21.66
CA ALA A 431 -35.34 16.84 -21.11
C ALA A 431 -34.33 18.01 -21.19
N SER A 432 -33.43 17.99 -22.18
CA SER A 432 -32.56 19.13 -22.51
C SER A 432 -32.48 19.36 -24.02
N ALA A 433 -33.47 18.87 -24.76
CA ALA A 433 -33.62 19.10 -26.20
C ALA A 433 -34.93 19.81 -26.56
N ASP A 434 -35.75 20.19 -25.57
CA ASP A 434 -36.90 21.08 -25.75
C ASP A 434 -36.93 22.06 -24.57
N MET A 435 -36.26 23.21 -24.77
CA MET A 435 -36.54 24.55 -24.24
C MET A 435 -35.51 25.51 -24.83
#